data_AF-A0A7S2JG58-F1
#
_entry.id   AF-A0A7S2JG58-F1
#
_cell.length_a   1.000
_cell.length_b   1.000
_cell.length_c   1.000
_cell.angle_alpha   90.00
_cell.angle_beta   90.00
_cell.angle_gamma   90.00
#
_symmetry.space_group_name_H-M   'P 1'
#
loop_
_entity.id
_entity.type
_entity.pdbx_description
1 polymer ?
#
loop_
_entity_poly.entity_id
_entity_poly.type
_entity_poly.pdbx_seq_one_letter_code
_entity_poly.pdbx_strand_id
1 'polypeptide(L)'
;MAPDTDSILNQNRGMYICMGVYFAILVVVAVVAFVRKRRASKESDGLDAHFGGTFSAPMLVLTTFSTIYSGFTVTGVPSEAYRTGFRSVRWIGATFVVVLGMLLVYPRLRRIAVVRDYKSPSDFVTDRFRSRRLRVI
;
A
#
# COMPACT_ATOMS: atom_id res chain seq x y z
N MET A 1 -33.81 -27.25 -11.43
CA MET A 1 -33.05 -27.24 -12.69
C MET A 1 -31.88 -26.29 -12.48
N ALA A 2 -30.64 -26.81 -12.38
CA ALA A 2 -29.49 -25.93 -12.20
C ALA A 2 -29.28 -25.10 -13.48
N PRO A 3 -28.99 -23.80 -13.39
CA PRO A 3 -28.68 -23.00 -14.57
C PRO A 3 -27.48 -23.61 -15.28
N ASP A 4 -27.58 -23.70 -16.60
CA ASP A 4 -26.55 -24.19 -17.51
C ASP A 4 -25.27 -23.36 -17.37
N THR A 5 -24.11 -24.02 -17.34
CA THR A 5 -22.82 -23.36 -17.11
C THR A 5 -22.48 -22.33 -18.20
N ASP A 6 -23.00 -22.55 -19.40
CA ASP A 6 -22.76 -21.65 -20.53
C ASP A 6 -23.56 -20.34 -20.42
N SER A 7 -24.77 -20.35 -19.82
CA SER A 7 -25.53 -19.12 -19.59
C SER A 7 -24.89 -18.24 -18.52
N ILE A 8 -24.40 -18.82 -17.41
CA ILE A 8 -23.71 -18.07 -16.34
C ILE A 8 -22.37 -17.51 -16.81
N LEU A 9 -21.66 -18.23 -17.71
CA LEU A 9 -20.45 -17.71 -18.34
C LEU A 9 -20.82 -16.53 -19.24
N ASN A 10 -21.79 -16.71 -20.14
CA ASN A 10 -22.21 -15.66 -21.07
C ASN A 10 -22.71 -14.39 -20.39
N GLN A 11 -23.44 -14.53 -19.27
CA GLN A 11 -23.91 -13.40 -18.47
C GLN A 11 -22.75 -12.62 -17.83
N ASN A 12 -21.72 -13.31 -17.34
CA ASN A 12 -20.60 -12.71 -16.61
C ASN A 12 -19.36 -12.45 -17.48
N ARG A 13 -19.44 -12.67 -18.80
CA ARG A 13 -18.34 -12.46 -19.75
C ARG A 13 -17.67 -11.10 -19.59
N GLY A 14 -18.47 -10.03 -19.47
CA GLY A 14 -17.94 -8.67 -19.29
C GLY A 14 -17.08 -8.54 -18.02
N MET A 15 -17.52 -9.12 -16.91
CA MET A 15 -16.78 -9.10 -15.65
C MET A 15 -15.42 -9.81 -15.78
N TYR A 16 -15.42 -11.01 -16.36
CA TYR A 16 -14.19 -11.79 -16.55
C TYR A 16 -13.20 -11.09 -17.48
N ILE A 17 -13.68 -10.45 -18.55
CA ILE A 17 -12.83 -9.65 -19.45
C ILE A 17 -12.19 -8.50 -18.67
N CYS A 18 -12.98 -7.72 -17.90
CA CYS A 18 -12.45 -6.62 -17.10
C CYS A 18 -11.41 -7.09 -16.07
N MET A 19 -11.67 -8.20 -15.38
CA MET A 19 -10.71 -8.79 -14.43
C MET A 19 -9.42 -9.26 -15.12
N GLY A 20 -9.54 -9.92 -16.28
CA GLY A 20 -8.40 -10.37 -17.07
C GLY A 20 -7.53 -9.20 -17.52
N VAL A 21 -8.14 -8.14 -18.03
CA VAL A 21 -7.45 -6.90 -18.42
C VAL A 21 -6.76 -6.25 -17.22
N TYR A 22 -7.43 -6.17 -16.07
CA TYR A 22 -6.86 -5.63 -14.84
C TYR A 22 -5.59 -6.38 -14.40
N PHE A 23 -5.65 -7.72 -14.33
CA PHE A 23 -4.49 -8.53 -13.97
C PHE A 23 -3.36 -8.42 -14.99
N ALA A 24 -3.69 -8.39 -16.29
CA ALA A 24 -2.70 -8.20 -17.34
C ALA A 24 -1.96 -6.85 -17.17
N ILE A 25 -2.68 -5.77 -16.86
CA ILE A 25 -2.07 -4.46 -16.58
C ILE A 25 -1.14 -4.55 -15.37
N LEU A 26 -1.55 -5.19 -14.27
CA LEU A 26 -0.70 -5.35 -13.08
C LEU A 26 0.58 -6.13 -13.39
N VAL A 27 0.49 -7.20 -14.17
CA VAL A 27 1.67 -7.98 -14.60
C VAL A 27 2.59 -7.14 -15.47
N VAL A 28 2.04 -6.39 -16.43
CA VAL A 28 2.84 -5.48 -17.27
C VAL A 28 3.56 -4.44 -16.42
N VAL A 29 2.87 -3.80 -15.47
CA VAL A 29 3.47 -2.82 -14.55
C VAL A 29 4.57 -3.48 -13.71
N ALA A 30 4.33 -4.68 -13.17
CA ALA A 30 5.30 -5.42 -12.37
C ALA A 30 6.57 -5.79 -13.18
N VAL A 31 6.41 -6.27 -14.41
CA VAL A 31 7.52 -6.61 -15.31
C VAL A 31 8.31 -5.36 -15.68
N VAL A 32 7.64 -4.26 -16.05
CA VAL A 32 8.29 -2.98 -16.35
C VAL A 32 9.05 -2.46 -15.13
N ALA A 33 8.45 -2.50 -13.94
CA ALA A 33 9.10 -2.10 -12.70
C ALA A 33 10.33 -2.98 -12.38
N PHE A 34 10.21 -4.29 -12.56
CA PHE A 34 11.31 -5.24 -12.34
C PHE A 34 12.49 -5.00 -13.30
N VAL A 35 12.21 -4.80 -14.59
CA VAL A 35 13.24 -4.50 -15.60
C VAL A 35 13.92 -3.16 -15.30
N ARG A 36 13.16 -2.13 -14.94
CA ARG A 36 13.71 -0.82 -14.56
C ARG A 36 14.57 -0.92 -13.30
N LYS A 37 14.10 -1.63 -12.27
CA LYS A 37 14.87 -1.88 -11.04
C LYS A 37 16.18 -2.60 -11.34
N ARG A 38 16.16 -3.64 -12.17
CA ARG A 38 17.37 -4.42 -12.53
C ARG A 38 18.38 -3.63 -13.35
N ARG A 39 17.94 -2.65 -14.14
CA ARG A 39 18.83 -1.73 -14.87
C ARG A 39 19.50 -0.74 -13.90
N ALA A 40 18.73 -0.17 -12.97
CA ALA A 40 19.24 0.77 -11.98
C ALA A 40 20.13 0.10 -10.91
N SER A 41 19.84 -1.14 -10.51
CA SER A 41 20.61 -1.86 -9.49
C SER A 41 22.00 -2.32 -9.94
N LYS A 42 22.38 -2.09 -11.21
CA LYS A 42 23.77 -2.28 -11.66
C LYS A 42 24.68 -1.12 -11.27
N GLU A 43 24.10 0.00 -10.81
CA GLU A 43 24.79 1.26 -10.51
C GLU A 43 24.84 1.61 -9.01
N SER A 44 24.06 0.95 -8.14
CA SER A 44 23.96 1.28 -6.70
C SER A 44 23.78 0.07 -5.77
N ASP A 45 24.11 0.26 -4.49
CA ASP A 45 23.97 -0.73 -3.43
C ASP A 45 22.51 -1.22 -3.30
N GLY A 46 22.31 -2.52 -3.09
CA GLY A 46 21.00 -3.18 -3.28
C GLY A 46 19.87 -2.66 -2.36
N LEU A 47 20.22 -2.05 -1.23
CA LEU A 47 19.30 -1.41 -0.29
C LEU A 47 18.81 -0.04 -0.78
N ASP A 48 19.69 0.76 -1.38
CA ASP A 48 19.36 2.08 -1.94
C ASP A 48 18.43 1.94 -3.13
N ALA A 49 18.58 0.88 -3.91
CA ALA A 49 17.68 0.57 -5.01
C ALA A 49 16.25 0.21 -4.57
N HIS A 50 16.03 -0.18 -3.30
CA HIS A 50 14.70 -0.55 -2.81
C HIS A 50 14.02 0.55 -2.00
N PHE A 51 14.77 1.29 -1.18
CA PHE A 51 14.23 2.30 -0.26
C PHE A 51 14.74 3.72 -0.52
N GLY A 52 15.78 3.90 -1.34
CA GLY A 52 16.44 5.19 -1.60
C GLY A 52 15.86 6.02 -2.75
N GLY A 53 14.70 5.64 -3.29
CA GLY A 53 14.08 6.38 -4.40
C GLY A 53 13.43 7.70 -3.95
N THR A 54 13.70 8.79 -4.66
CA THR A 54 12.95 10.04 -4.53
C THR A 54 11.65 9.97 -5.34
N PHE A 55 10.52 9.85 -4.65
CA PHE A 55 9.19 9.85 -5.28
C PHE A 55 8.58 11.26 -5.26
N SER A 56 7.84 11.60 -6.30
CA SER A 56 7.09 12.86 -6.35
C SER A 56 5.97 12.86 -5.32
N ALA A 57 5.61 14.04 -4.80
CA ALA A 57 4.58 14.19 -3.78
C ALA A 57 3.22 13.56 -4.17
N PRO A 58 2.71 13.71 -5.42
CA PRO A 58 1.47 13.06 -5.83
C PRO A 58 1.54 11.53 -5.79
N MET A 59 2.69 10.96 -6.16
CA MET A 59 2.88 9.51 -6.16
C MET A 59 2.94 8.95 -4.73
N LEU A 60 3.57 9.69 -3.81
CA LEU A 60 3.56 9.36 -2.38
C LEU A 60 2.16 9.41 -1.79
N VAL A 61 1.35 10.43 -2.13
CA VAL A 61 -0.05 10.53 -1.68
C VAL A 61 -0.86 9.35 -2.20
N LEU A 62 -0.74 9.03 -3.50
CA LEU A 62 -1.48 7.91 -4.10
C LEU A 62 -1.09 6.56 -3.50
N THR A 63 0.21 6.32 -3.30
CA THR A 63 0.73 5.09 -2.70
C THR A 63 0.30 4.97 -1.24
N THR A 64 0.34 6.07 -0.49
CA THR A 64 -0.14 6.12 0.91
C THR A 64 -1.64 5.85 0.97
N PHE A 65 -2.43 6.45 0.07
CA PHE A 65 -3.86 6.21 -0.03
C PHE A 65 -4.17 4.73 -0.29
N SER A 66 -3.50 4.12 -1.27
CA SER A 66 -3.65 2.69 -1.57
C SER A 66 -3.19 1.77 -0.43
N THR A 67 -2.31 2.25 0.46
CA THR A 67 -1.85 1.49 1.63
C THR A 67 -2.86 1.55 2.77
N ILE A 68 -3.50 2.70 2.97
CA ILE A 68 -4.52 2.91 4.00
C ILE A 68 -5.82 2.17 3.64
N TYR A 69 -6.23 2.26 2.37
CA TYR A 69 -7.48 1.68 1.89
C TYR A 69 -7.23 0.38 1.14
N SER A 70 -7.81 -0.70 1.63
CA SER A 70 -7.65 -2.04 1.07
C SER A 70 -9.01 -2.67 0.73
N GLY A 71 -8.99 -3.92 0.26
CA GLY A 71 -10.22 -4.68 0.01
C GLY A 71 -11.16 -4.73 1.21
N PHE A 72 -10.62 -4.73 2.44
CA PHE A 72 -11.42 -4.69 3.66
C PHE A 72 -12.28 -3.41 3.75
N THR A 73 -11.77 -2.26 3.30
CA THR A 73 -12.55 -1.02 3.32
C THR A 73 -13.74 -1.10 2.37
N VAL A 74 -13.58 -1.75 1.22
CA VAL A 74 -14.61 -1.81 0.17
C VAL A 74 -15.68 -2.85 0.48
N THR A 75 -15.32 -4.01 1.06
CA THR A 75 -16.26 -5.12 1.29
C THR A 75 -16.49 -5.42 2.77
N GLY A 76 -15.45 -5.31 3.60
CA GLY A 76 -15.50 -5.57 5.04
C GLY A 76 -16.30 -4.52 5.80
N VAL A 77 -16.06 -3.23 5.56
CA VAL A 77 -16.78 -2.15 6.26
C VAL A 77 -18.29 -2.16 5.95
N PRO A 78 -18.73 -2.28 4.68
CA PRO A 78 -20.17 -2.40 4.39
C PRO A 78 -20.79 -3.67 4.95
N SER A 79 -20.08 -4.81 4.92
CA SER A 79 -20.61 -6.06 5.51
C SER A 79 -20.74 -5.98 7.03
N GLU A 80 -19.81 -5.30 7.73
CA GLU A 80 -19.96 -4.98 9.15
C GLU A 80 -21.13 -4.03 9.40
N ALA A 81 -21.31 -3.01 8.55
CA ALA A 81 -22.41 -2.07 8.65
C ALA A 81 -23.77 -2.76 8.46
N TYR A 82 -23.85 -3.72 7.54
CA TYR A 82 -25.02 -4.56 7.37
C TYR A 82 -25.35 -5.37 8.63
N ARG A 83 -24.33 -5.87 9.34
CA ARG A 83 -24.52 -6.71 10.54
C ARG A 83 -24.72 -5.94 11.84
N THR A 84 -24.10 -4.77 11.98
CA THR A 84 -24.00 -4.02 13.26
C THR A 84 -24.64 -2.63 13.19
N GLY A 85 -25.15 -2.23 12.02
CA GLY A 85 -25.78 -0.94 11.80
C GLY A 85 -24.84 0.22 12.14
N PHE A 86 -25.37 1.18 12.90
CA PHE A 86 -24.70 2.45 13.21
C PHE A 86 -23.36 2.30 13.94
N ARG A 87 -23.10 1.18 14.62
CA ARG A 87 -21.81 0.92 15.28
C ARG A 87 -20.63 0.94 14.29
N SER A 88 -20.87 0.63 13.01
CA SER A 88 -19.84 0.64 11.97
C SER A 88 -19.35 2.05 11.58
N VAL A 89 -20.04 3.12 12.00
CA VAL A 89 -19.60 4.51 11.80
C VAL A 89 -18.24 4.78 12.46
N ARG A 90 -17.83 3.95 13.44
CA ARG A 90 -16.48 3.98 14.04
C ARG A 90 -15.34 3.99 13.02
N TRP A 91 -15.53 3.39 11.84
CA TRP A 91 -14.51 3.35 10.79
C TRP A 91 -14.19 4.73 10.21
N ILE A 92 -15.14 5.66 10.24
CA ILE A 92 -14.92 7.06 9.84
C ILE A 92 -13.96 7.73 10.84
N GLY A 93 -14.26 7.61 12.14
CA GLY A 93 -13.41 8.16 13.20
C GLY A 93 -12.02 7.51 13.24
N ALA A 94 -11.95 6.18 13.06
CA ALA A 94 -10.69 5.45 13.03
C ALA A 94 -9.77 5.95 11.90
N THR A 95 -10.32 6.13 10.69
CA THR A 95 -9.58 6.68 9.55
C THR A 95 -9.07 8.08 9.85
N PHE A 96 -9.90 8.94 10.45
CA PHE A 96 -9.50 10.31 10.81
C PHE A 96 -8.32 10.33 11.80
N VAL A 97 -8.36 9.48 12.83
CA VAL A 97 -7.26 9.36 13.81
C VAL A 97 -5.96 8.90 13.14
N VAL A 98 -6.03 7.93 12.23
CA VAL A 98 -4.85 7.45 11.47
C VAL A 98 -4.26 8.57 10.62
N VAL A 99 -5.10 9.28 9.84
CA VAL A 99 -4.64 10.39 8.99
C VAL A 99 -4.04 11.51 9.82
N LEU A 100 -4.68 11.90 10.92
CA LEU A 100 -4.16 12.93 11.83
C LEU A 100 -2.84 12.50 12.46
N GLY A 101 -2.73 11.25 12.92
CA GLY A 101 -1.49 10.69 13.44
C GLY A 101 -0.34 10.74 12.42
N MET A 102 -0.63 10.37 11.17
CA MET A 102 0.34 10.49 10.07
C MET A 102 0.74 11.94 9.83
N LEU A 103 -0.21 12.88 9.76
CA LEU A 103 0.09 14.30 9.56
C LEU A 103 0.93 14.91 10.69
N LEU A 104 0.76 14.44 11.93
CA LEU A 104 1.55 14.92 13.06
C LEU A 104 2.98 14.32 13.08
N VAL A 105 3.11 13.04 12.74
CA VAL A 105 4.39 12.30 12.86
C VAL A 105 5.24 12.40 11.59
N TYR A 106 4.64 12.25 10.42
CA TYR A 106 5.36 12.06 9.14
C TYR A 106 6.20 13.28 8.74
N PRO A 107 5.76 14.55 8.90
CA PRO A 107 6.59 15.69 8.51
C PRO A 107 7.88 15.77 9.33
N ARG A 108 7.79 15.51 10.64
CA ARG A 108 8.95 15.48 11.54
C ARG A 108 9.85 14.30 11.24
N LEU A 109 9.26 13.11 11.07
CA LEU A 109 10.01 11.90 10.76
C LEU A 109 10.73 12.01 9.42
N ARG A 110 10.06 12.51 8.37
CA ARG A 110 10.65 12.75 7.06
C ARG A 110 11.81 13.74 7.12
N ARG A 111 11.68 14.83 7.88
CA ARG A 111 12.77 15.80 8.04
C ARG A 111 14.01 15.15 8.68
N ILE A 112 13.82 14.36 9.74
CA ILE A 112 14.93 13.69 10.42
C ILE A 112 15.54 12.61 9.51
N ALA A 113 14.71 11.84 8.81
CA ALA A 113 15.15 10.81 7.88
C ALA A 113 16.02 11.38 6.75
N VAL A 114 15.68 12.55 6.21
CA VAL A 114 16.49 13.23 5.18
C VAL A 114 17.80 13.79 5.75
N VAL A 115 17.77 14.37 6.96
CA VAL A 115 18.97 14.96 7.58
C VAL A 115 19.97 13.89 8.03
N ARG A 116 19.48 12.72 8.45
CA ARG A 116 20.29 11.63 9.02
C ARG A 116 20.46 10.43 8.09
N ASP A 117 20.01 10.56 6.85
CA ASP A 117 20.07 9.52 5.80
C ASP A 117 19.52 8.15 6.25
N TYR A 118 18.32 8.14 6.86
CA TYR A 118 17.67 6.89 7.23
C TYR A 118 17.16 6.17 5.98
N LYS A 119 17.56 4.91 5.81
CA LYS A 119 17.14 4.06 4.67
C LYS A 119 16.01 3.13 5.05
N SER A 120 15.85 2.85 6.34
CA SER A 120 14.82 1.98 6.87
C SER A 120 14.14 2.58 8.11
N PRO A 121 12.91 2.19 8.43
CA PRO A 121 12.27 2.55 9.70
C PRO A 121 13.08 2.08 10.92
N SER A 122 13.83 0.99 10.80
CA SER A 122 14.68 0.45 11.88
C SER A 122 15.85 1.39 12.22
N ASP A 123 16.29 2.22 11.28
CA ASP A 123 17.37 3.20 11.51
C ASP A 123 16.91 4.28 12.48
N PHE A 124 15.65 4.74 12.37
CA PHE A 124 15.07 5.69 13.32
C PHE A 124 15.02 5.10 14.73
N VAL A 125 14.58 3.85 14.88
CA VAL A 125 14.51 3.17 16.18
C VAL A 125 15.91 3.01 16.77
N THR A 126 16.88 2.60 15.95
CA THR A 126 18.26 2.41 16.38
C THR A 126 18.90 3.73 16.79
N ASP A 127 18.72 4.81 16.03
CA ASP A 127 19.26 6.14 16.36
C ASP A 127 18.59 6.72 17.63
N ARG A 128 17.28 6.52 17.80
CA ARG A 128 16.53 7.06 18.95
C ARG A 128 16.83 6.36 20.27
N PHE A 129 17.02 5.03 20.24
CA PHE A 129 17.11 4.20 21.45
C PHE A 129 18.49 3.54 21.65
N ARG A 130 19.39 3.59 20.66
CA ARG A 130 20.76 3.04 20.72
C ARG A 130 20.85 1.58 21.19
N SER A 131 19.79 0.79 20.98
CA SER A 131 19.68 -0.59 21.45
C SER A 131 19.74 -1.57 20.29
N ARG A 132 20.67 -2.53 20.37
CA ARG A 132 20.82 -3.60 19.36
C ARG A 132 19.64 -4.57 19.33
N ARG A 133 18.91 -4.73 20.44
CA ARG A 133 17.73 -5.60 20.53
C ARG A 133 16.52 -5.03 19.78
N LEU A 134 16.39 -3.69 19.74
CA LEU A 134 15.29 -3.00 19.05
C LEU A 134 15.51 -2.87 17.53
N ARG A 135 16.68 -3.28 17.02
CA ARG A 135 17.03 -3.23 15.59
C ARG A 135 16.52 -4.44 14.78
N VAL A 136 16.20 -5.54 15.44
CA VAL A 136 15.80 -6.81 14.80
C VAL A 136 14.29 -6.89 14.54
N ILE A 137 13.52 -5.97 15.13
CA ILE A 137 12.07 -5.79 14.90
C ILE A 137 11.90 -4.84 13.72
#